data_AF-A0A7W4HPJ0-F1
#
_entry.id   AF-A0A7W4HPJ0-F1
#
_cell.length_a   1.000
_cell.length_b   1.000
_cell.length_c   1.000
_cell.angle_alpha   90.00
_cell.angle_beta   90.00
_cell.angle_gamma   90.00
#
_symmetry.space_group_name_H-M   'P 1'
#
loop_
_entity.id
_entity.type
_entity.pdbx_description
1 polymer ?
#
loop_
_entity_poly.entity_id
_entity_poly.type
_entity_poly.pdbx_seq_one_letter_code
_entity_poly.pdbx_strand_id
1 'polypeptide(L)'
;MNKILQFFNLDQKINWRIEILAGLTVAMTMIPESLSFAILAGFPPLSGLYAAFIAGLVAAMFGGRPGLISGGAGATVVTLIG
;
A
#
# COMPACT_ATOMS: atom_id res chain seq x y z
N MET A 1 -0.95 -17.20 -28.52
CA MET A 1 -0.74 -15.75 -28.33
C MET A 1 -1.99 -15.19 -27.66
N ASN A 2 -2.05 -14.55 -26.49
CA ASN A 2 -1.05 -14.08 -25.52
C ASN A 2 -1.78 -13.99 -24.15
N LYS A 3 -1.56 -14.94 -23.23
CA LYS A 3 -2.09 -14.90 -21.85
C LYS A 3 -1.55 -13.71 -21.02
N ILE A 4 -0.50 -13.06 -21.50
CA ILE A 4 0.17 -11.91 -20.87
C ILE A 4 -0.75 -10.68 -20.78
N LEU A 5 -1.67 -10.49 -21.74
CA LEU A 5 -2.57 -9.33 -21.77
C LEU A 5 -3.80 -9.48 -20.85
N GLN A 6 -4.01 -10.65 -20.23
CA GLN A 6 -5.12 -10.88 -19.30
C GLN A 6 -4.84 -10.33 -17.88
N PHE A 7 -3.58 -9.97 -17.58
CA PHE A 7 -3.18 -9.32 -16.32
C PHE A 7 -3.77 -7.90 -16.18
N PHE A 8 -3.85 -7.15 -17.28
CA PHE A 8 -4.46 -5.83 -17.38
C PHE A 8 -5.91 -5.93 -17.87
N ASN A 9 -6.76 -6.61 -17.09
CA ASN A 9 -8.18 -6.61 -17.34
C ASN A 9 -8.74 -5.24 -16.89
N LEU A 10 -8.61 -4.23 -17.77
CA LEU A 10 -9.06 -2.84 -17.59
C LEU A 10 -10.56 -2.66 -17.89
N ASP A 11 -11.24 -3.73 -18.34
CA ASP A 11 -12.70 -3.81 -18.61
C ASP A 11 -13.56 -3.85 -17.33
N GLN A 12 -12.98 -3.53 -16.17
CA GLN A 12 -13.69 -3.57 -14.90
C GLN A 12 -14.61 -2.36 -14.78
N LYS A 13 -15.87 -2.60 -14.45
CA LYS A 13 -16.84 -1.53 -14.14
C LYS A 13 -16.35 -0.77 -12.90
N ILE A 14 -15.70 0.37 -13.11
CA ILE A 14 -15.19 1.21 -12.02
C ILE A 14 -16.37 1.89 -11.32
N ASN A 15 -16.63 1.49 -10.08
CA ASN A 15 -17.62 2.17 -9.24
C ASN A 15 -16.89 3.21 -8.38
N TRP A 16 -16.87 4.45 -8.86
CA TRP A 16 -16.19 5.58 -8.21
C TRP A 16 -16.53 5.75 -6.73
N ARG A 17 -17.78 5.46 -6.33
CA ARG A 17 -18.19 5.55 -4.93
C ARG A 17 -17.50 4.50 -4.06
N ILE A 18 -17.36 3.28 -4.59
CA ILE A 18 -16.69 2.18 -3.88
C ILE A 18 -15.18 2.43 -3.85
N GLU A 19 -14.59 2.86 -4.97
CA GLU A 19 -13.14 3.12 -5.05
C GLU A 19 -12.69 4.21 -4.06
N ILE A 20 -13.46 5.31 -3.95
CA ILE A 20 -13.16 6.39 -3.00
C ILE A 20 -13.31 5.90 -1.55
N LEU A 21 -14.37 5.16 -1.25
CA LEU A 21 -14.59 4.60 0.09
C LEU A 21 -13.49 3.58 0.45
N ALA A 22 -13.11 2.71 -0.49
CA ALA A 22 -12.05 1.74 -0.31
C ALA A 22 -10.70 2.43 -0.06
N GLY A 23 -10.33 3.44 -0.86
CA GLY A 23 -9.12 4.22 -0.65
C GLY A 23 -9.09 4.93 0.70
N LEU A 24 -10.22 5.49 1.14
CA LEU A 24 -10.34 6.14 2.45
C LEU A 24 -10.20 5.16 3.60
N THR A 25 -10.87 4.01 3.54
CA THR A 25 -10.76 2.95 4.55
C THR A 25 -9.31 2.47 4.68
N VAL A 26 -8.63 2.28 3.56
CA VAL A 26 -7.23 1.84 3.53
C VAL A 26 -6.31 2.89 4.16
N ALA A 27 -6.47 4.16 3.80
CA ALA A 27 -5.69 5.25 4.38
C ALA A 27 -5.87 5.33 5.90
N MET A 28 -7.10 5.15 6.40
CA MET A 28 -7.40 5.12 7.82
C MET A 28 -6.74 3.94 8.54
N THR A 29 -6.67 2.77 7.92
CA THR A 29 -6.00 1.58 8.48
C THR A 29 -4.47 1.68 8.43
N MET A 30 -3.89 2.29 7.40
CA MET A 30 -2.43 2.42 7.25
C MET A 30 -1.76 3.35 8.26
N ILE A 31 -2.49 4.37 8.75
CA ILE A 31 -1.95 5.31 9.76
C ILE A 31 -1.50 4.57 11.03
N PRO A 32 -2.36 3.81 11.74
CA PRO A 32 -1.94 3.08 12.94
C PRO A 32 -0.98 1.92 12.64
N GLU A 33 -1.10 1.28 11.47
CA GLU A 33 -0.21 0.18 11.06
C GLU A 33 1.24 0.65 10.92
N SER A 34 1.47 1.72 10.15
CA SER A 34 2.81 2.28 9.91
C SER A 34 3.44 2.89 11.16
N LEU A 35 2.64 3.51 12.03
CA LEU A 35 3.08 4.01 13.34
C LEU A 35 3.55 2.87 14.24
N SER A 36 2.78 1.79 14.31
CA SER A 36 3.11 0.62 15.14
C SER A 36 4.41 -0.04 14.68
N PHE A 37 4.60 -0.18 13.36
CA PHE A 37 5.83 -0.72 12.78
C PHE A 37 7.06 0.17 13.01
N ALA A 38 6.92 1.50 12.92
CA ALA A 38 8.02 2.41 13.24
C ALA A 38 8.44 2.32 14.71
N ILE A 39 7.48 2.23 15.62
CA ILE A 39 7.73 2.08 17.06
C ILE A 39 8.43 0.75 17.35
N LEU A 40 7.97 -0.36 16.76
CA LEU A 40 8.59 -1.68 16.91
C LEU A 40 10.03 -1.71 16.37
N ALA A 41 10.31 -0.96 15.32
CA ALA A 41 11.62 -0.83 14.71
C ALA A 41 12.58 0.11 15.49
N GLY A 42 12.11 0.80 16.53
CA GLY A 42 12.88 1.80 17.27
C GLY A 42 13.10 3.12 16.52
N PHE A 43 12.37 3.36 15.42
CA PHE A 43 12.45 4.60 14.65
C PHE A 43 11.41 5.64 15.11
N PRO A 44 11.62 6.95 14.82
CA PRO A 44 10.61 7.97 15.08
C PRO A 44 9.29 7.65 14.35
N PRO A 45 8.11 7.78 15.00
CA PRO A 45 6.83 7.42 14.38
C PRO A 45 6.55 8.16 13.07
N LEU A 46 7.05 9.39 12.91
CA LEU A 46 6.92 10.17 11.69
C LEU A 46 7.59 9.51 10.48
N SER A 47 8.71 8.79 10.65
CA SER A 47 9.38 8.13 9.53
C SER A 47 8.57 6.97 8.97
N GLY A 48 7.80 6.28 9.82
CA GLY A 48 6.84 5.24 9.38
C GLY A 48 5.75 5.82 8.49
N LEU A 49 5.22 6.99 8.86
CA LEU A 49 4.17 7.66 8.09
C LEU A 49 4.70 8.13 6.72
N TYR A 50 5.91 8.69 6.66
CA TYR A 50 6.54 9.07 5.40
C TYR A 50 6.81 7.85 4.50
N ALA A 51 7.29 6.74 5.07
CA ALA A 51 7.53 5.51 4.33
C ALA A 51 6.24 4.94 3.73
N ALA A 52 5.15 4.89 4.52
CA ALA A 52 3.85 4.41 4.05
C ALA A 52 3.28 5.29 2.93
N PHE A 53 3.41 6.61 3.03
CA PHE A 53 2.96 7.55 2.00
C PHE A 53 3.72 7.37 0.69
N ILE A 54 5.05 7.30 0.74
CA ILE A 54 5.88 7.13 -0.45
C ILE A 54 5.63 5.75 -1.08
N ALA A 55 5.53 4.68 -0.28
CA ALA A 55 5.23 3.34 -0.78
C ALA A 55 3.86 3.27 -1.46
N GLY A 56 2.83 3.91 -0.87
CA GLY A 56 1.50 4.01 -1.47
C GLY A 56 1.51 4.76 -2.80
N LEU A 57 2.26 5.87 -2.89
CA LEU A 57 2.38 6.67 -4.11
C LEU A 57 3.13 5.93 -5.22
N VAL A 58 4.24 5.26 -4.88
CA VAL A 58 5.00 4.43 -5.83
C VAL A 58 4.16 3.25 -6.31
N ALA A 59 3.43 2.58 -5.43
CA ALA A 59 2.57 1.46 -5.81
C ALA A 59 1.34 1.90 -6.61
N ALA A 60 0.81 3.10 -6.38
CA ALA A 60 -0.26 3.64 -7.21
C ALA A 60 0.22 3.95 -8.65
N MET A 61 1.47 4.42 -8.83
CA MET A 61 2.02 4.74 -10.15
C MET A 61 2.59 3.52 -10.90
N PHE A 62 3.25 2.60 -10.18
CA PHE A 62 3.99 1.48 -10.78
C PHE A 62 3.38 0.10 -10.46
N GLY A 63 2.24 0.03 -9.78
CA GLY A 63 1.58 -1.22 -9.38
C GLY A 63 1.00 -1.99 -10.56
N GLY A 64 1.27 -3.30 -10.61
CA GLY A 64 0.83 -4.19 -11.70
C GLY A 64 -0.59 -4.76 -11.57
N ARG A 65 -1.32 -4.46 -10.47
CA ARG A 65 -2.66 -5.00 -10.19
C ARG A 65 -3.58 -3.90 -9.64
N PRO A 66 -4.68 -3.56 -10.33
CA PRO A 66 -5.70 -2.64 -9.80
C PRO A 66 -6.24 -3.16 -8.47
N GLY A 67 -6.24 -2.30 -7.45
CA GLY A 67 -6.70 -2.63 -6.09
C GLY A 67 -5.65 -3.24 -5.16
N LEU A 68 -4.39 -3.38 -5.59
CA LEU A 68 -3.31 -3.80 -4.70
C LEU A 68 -2.79 -2.60 -3.89
N ILE A 69 -2.81 -2.75 -2.57
CA ILE A 69 -2.29 -1.76 -1.63
C ILE A 69 -0.89 -2.25 -1.21
N SER A 70 0.13 -1.44 -1.47
CA SER A 70 1.48 -1.72 -1.01
C SER A 70 1.82 -0.79 0.15
N GLY A 71 1.90 -1.34 1.35
CA GLY A 71 2.49 -0.71 2.52
C GLY A 71 3.82 -1.36 2.87
N GLY A 72 4.67 -0.65 3.62
CA GLY A 72 5.88 -1.24 4.19
C GLY A 72 5.48 -2.41 5.10
N ALA A 73 5.62 -3.63 4.61
CA ALA A 73 5.25 -4.82 5.35
C ALA A 73 6.08 -4.92 6.62
N GLY A 74 5.50 -5.39 7.73
CA GLY A 74 6.23 -5.67 8.97
C GLY A 74 7.45 -6.57 8.78
N ALA A 75 7.50 -7.37 7.69
CA ALA A 75 8.67 -8.14 7.27
C ALA A 75 9.92 -7.28 6.99
N THR A 76 9.77 -6.08 6.40
CA THR A 76 10.89 -5.17 6.17
C THR A 76 11.37 -4.53 7.47
N VAL A 77 10.46 -4.33 8.44
CA VAL A 77 10.83 -3.88 9.78
C VAL A 77 11.62 -4.97 10.50
N VAL A 78 11.10 -6.20 10.56
CA VAL A 78 11.77 -7.33 11.24
C VAL A 78 13.18 -7.59 10.70
N THR A 79 13.41 -7.37 9.40
CA THR A 79 14.74 -7.52 8.77
C THR A 79 15.70 -6.36 9.03
N LEU A 80 15.23 -5.20 9.49
CA LEU A 80 16.07 -4.06 9.89
C LEU A 80 16.46 -4.09 11.37
N ILE A 81 15.64 -4.72 12.22
CA ILE A 81 15.89 -4.90 13.66
C ILE A 81 16.56 -6.24 14.01
N GLY A 82 16.63 -7.20 13.07
CA GLY A 82 17.38 -8.46 13.20
C GLY A 82 18.77 -8.38 12.61
#